data_AF-A0A2N7WXT4-F1
#
_entry.id   AF-A0A2N7WXT4-F1
#
_cell.length_a   1.000
_cell.length_b   1.000
_cell.length_c   1.000
_cell.angle_alpha   90.00
_cell.angle_beta   90.00
_cell.angle_gamma   90.00
#
_symmetry.space_group_name_H-M   'P 1'
#
loop_
_entity.id
_entity.type
_entity.pdbx_description
1 polymer ?
#
loop_
_entity_poly.entity_id
_entity_poly.type
_entity_poly.pdbx_seq_one_letter_code
_entity_poly.pdbx_strand_id
1 'polypeptide(L)'
;MKPATGRKRPPRLVARFVAISWRDLAVSFGPILLMAVAAIWVAVRLIQPAPPSTLTISAGPEGSTFWSAAQKYKEILARNRITLNVMPSEGSLQNLKRLSDANSNVDVGFVQDGVAPGAASEGLMSLGSVSYVPLAIFYHGPTVTRLSEFKGQRLAVGAEGSGTRQLALALLRANGIEPGGATKLLPLSGDDAAQALISGKVDAAFLAGDSAQPAVMGKLYRTPNVQLYDFSQADAYTRRFPYLTQLELPMGAFDLGKNLPSAPIHMVAPTAELVARDSLHPALSDLLIEAAREVHGKANIMQRAGEFPAPLAHDFPISDDAARYYKSGKSFLYRLLPFWLASLADRLLVVVVPLVVLLIPALRLVPSLYAWRVKSRIYRWYGALIAIERSALSDHSAAERAVLLQRLDAIEDSVNGLKMPLAYADQFYVLREHIGFVRARLTQSRNAQREMSDEDVDEDVNKDADVDAAQGPEAADVDATPSAPNEAAEIGETRADERRKPD
;
A
#
# COMPACT_ATOMS: atom_id res chain seq x y z
N MET A 1 47.73 22.94 -72.35
CA MET A 1 46.44 23.22 -71.67
C MET A 1 45.60 21.94 -71.65
N LYS A 2 44.90 21.68 -70.55
CA LYS A 2 44.11 20.46 -70.21
C LYS A 2 43.11 20.01 -71.28
N PRO A 3 42.70 18.73 -71.27
CA PRO A 3 41.30 18.38 -71.34
C PRO A 3 40.76 18.01 -69.95
N ALA A 4 39.63 18.59 -69.60
CA ALA A 4 38.90 18.40 -68.37
C ALA A 4 38.11 17.08 -68.41
N THR A 5 38.45 16.12 -67.54
CA THR A 5 37.62 14.93 -67.29
C THR A 5 36.77 15.16 -66.04
N GLY A 6 35.66 15.86 -66.21
CA GLY A 6 34.63 16.02 -65.19
C GLY A 6 33.76 14.76 -65.05
N ARG A 7 34.33 13.63 -64.63
CA ARG A 7 33.53 12.49 -64.13
C ARG A 7 33.31 12.69 -62.62
N LYS A 8 32.18 13.28 -62.23
CA LYS A 8 31.70 13.22 -60.85
C LYS A 8 31.48 11.74 -60.50
N ARG A 9 32.26 11.23 -59.54
CA ARG A 9 32.10 9.88 -58.98
C ARG A 9 30.68 9.74 -58.41
N PRO A 10 30.01 8.58 -58.53
CA PRO A 10 28.72 8.37 -57.88
C PRO A 10 28.89 8.52 -56.36
N PRO A 11 27.95 9.16 -55.65
CA PRO A 11 28.04 9.28 -54.20
C PRO A 11 28.05 7.89 -53.58
N ARG A 12 29.08 7.60 -52.76
CA ARG A 12 29.13 6.36 -51.98
C ARG A 12 28.07 6.45 -50.88
N LEU A 13 27.01 5.68 -51.05
CA LEU A 13 25.87 5.59 -50.17
C LEU A 13 26.23 4.79 -48.91
N VAL A 14 26.25 5.44 -47.75
CA VAL A 14 26.54 4.81 -46.45
C VAL A 14 25.31 4.92 -45.55
N ALA A 15 24.38 3.97 -45.66
CA ALA A 15 23.28 3.87 -44.71
C ALA A 15 23.79 3.24 -43.39
N ARG A 16 23.49 3.87 -42.25
CA ARG A 16 23.79 3.28 -40.91
C ARG A 16 22.53 2.62 -40.38
N PHE A 17 22.41 1.32 -40.63
CA PHE A 17 21.38 0.49 -40.01
C PHE A 17 21.75 0.19 -38.56
N VAL A 18 20.79 0.37 -37.65
CA VAL A 18 20.96 0.08 -36.21
C VAL A 18 19.86 -0.88 -35.80
N ALA A 19 20.18 -1.92 -35.02
CA ALA A 19 19.19 -2.92 -34.60
C ALA A 19 17.98 -2.29 -33.88
N ILE A 20 18.20 -1.27 -33.03
CA ILE A 20 17.16 -0.53 -32.29
C ILE A 20 17.55 0.95 -32.18
N SER A 21 16.66 1.85 -32.59
CA SER A 21 16.80 3.30 -32.33
C SER A 21 16.43 3.61 -30.88
N TRP A 22 17.42 3.68 -29.99
CA TRP A 22 17.23 3.99 -28.56
C TRP A 22 16.52 5.31 -28.31
N ARG A 23 16.70 6.30 -29.19
CA ARG A 23 15.99 7.59 -29.11
C ARG A 23 14.48 7.42 -29.37
N ASP A 24 14.11 6.62 -30.35
CA ASP A 24 12.70 6.39 -30.68
C ASP A 24 12.02 5.46 -29.66
N LEU A 25 12.79 4.53 -29.09
CA LEU A 25 12.35 3.73 -27.95
C LEU A 25 12.09 4.61 -26.72
N ALA A 26 13.05 5.48 -26.36
CA ALA A 26 12.94 6.38 -25.22
C ALA A 26 11.80 7.41 -25.37
N VAL A 27 11.55 7.93 -26.57
CA VAL A 27 10.44 8.87 -26.83
C VAL A 27 9.08 8.16 -26.84
N SER A 28 9.02 6.87 -27.16
CA SER A 28 7.77 6.09 -27.12
C SER A 28 7.46 5.57 -25.72
N PHE A 29 8.48 5.18 -24.95
CA PHE A 29 8.36 4.64 -23.60
C PHE A 29 8.33 5.74 -22.52
N GLY A 30 9.05 6.83 -22.75
CA GLY A 30 9.23 7.94 -21.80
C GLY A 30 7.93 8.56 -21.31
N PRO A 31 6.95 8.90 -22.17
CA PRO A 31 5.67 9.45 -21.73
C PRO A 31 4.85 8.49 -20.87
N ILE A 32 4.85 7.19 -21.20
CA ILE A 32 4.12 6.16 -20.43
C ILE A 32 4.75 5.98 -19.06
N LEU A 33 6.09 5.92 -19.01
CA LEU A 33 6.83 5.85 -17.75
C LEU A 33 6.62 7.09 -16.90
N LEU A 34 6.65 8.29 -17.51
CA LEU A 34 6.38 9.56 -16.83
C LEU A 34 4.96 9.61 -16.26
N MET A 35 3.95 9.18 -17.03
CA MET A 35 2.58 9.09 -16.51
C MET A 35 2.45 8.08 -15.38
N ALA A 36 3.12 6.92 -15.47
CA ALA A 36 3.11 5.93 -14.39
C ALA A 36 3.77 6.49 -13.12
N VAL A 37 4.92 7.15 -13.24
CA VAL A 37 5.60 7.82 -12.11
C VAL A 37 4.73 8.94 -11.54
N ALA A 38 4.08 9.75 -12.38
CA ALA A 38 3.18 10.80 -11.94
C ALA A 38 1.94 10.23 -11.23
N ALA A 39 1.35 9.15 -11.74
CA ALA A 39 0.22 8.47 -11.12
C ALA A 39 0.60 7.87 -9.75
N ILE A 40 1.77 7.23 -9.64
CA ILE A 40 2.31 6.75 -8.35
C ILE A 40 2.52 7.93 -7.40
N TRP A 41 3.12 9.02 -7.88
CA TRP A 41 3.39 10.20 -7.07
C TRP A 41 2.10 10.85 -6.54
N VAL A 42 1.08 10.99 -7.39
CA VAL A 42 -0.24 11.49 -7.01
C VAL A 42 -0.92 10.53 -6.02
N ALA A 43 -0.87 9.23 -6.26
CA ALA A 43 -1.47 8.24 -5.36
C ALA A 43 -0.78 8.21 -3.98
N VAL A 44 0.55 8.32 -3.93
CA VAL A 44 1.34 8.49 -2.70
C VAL A 44 1.05 9.84 -2.01
N ARG A 45 0.50 10.83 -2.70
CA ARG A 45 0.02 12.08 -2.10
C ARG A 45 -1.42 11.99 -1.60
N LEU A 46 -2.27 11.19 -2.24
CA LEU A 46 -3.72 11.14 -1.97
C LEU A 46 -4.15 10.02 -1.00
N ILE A 47 -3.47 8.87 -0.95
CA ILE A 47 -3.94 7.69 -0.18
C ILE A 47 -3.35 7.71 1.22
N GLN A 48 -4.08 8.11 2.26
CA GLN A 48 -3.69 8.18 3.69
C GLN A 48 -2.35 8.90 4.01
N PRO A 49 -2.31 9.88 4.93
CA PRO A 49 -1.04 10.47 5.36
C PRO A 49 -0.11 9.39 5.93
N ALA A 50 1.22 9.61 5.84
CA ALA A 50 2.19 8.73 6.48
C ALA A 50 1.76 8.45 7.93
N PRO A 51 1.96 7.21 8.46
CA PRO A 51 1.57 6.89 9.82
C PRO A 51 2.10 8.00 10.74
N PRO A 52 1.23 8.59 11.58
CA PRO A 52 1.65 9.72 12.38
C PRO A 52 2.84 9.31 13.23
N SER A 53 3.90 10.12 13.18
CA SER A 53 5.11 9.87 13.97
C SER A 53 4.92 10.23 15.44
N THR A 54 3.73 10.67 15.82
CA THR A 54 3.37 11.12 17.16
C THR A 54 2.06 10.49 17.57
N LEU A 55 2.01 9.96 18.79
CA LEU A 55 0.81 9.41 19.39
C LEU A 55 0.71 9.88 20.83
N THR A 56 -0.50 10.08 21.35
CA THR A 56 -0.73 10.42 22.76
C THR A 56 -1.43 9.27 23.47
N ILE A 57 -0.83 8.83 24.59
CA ILE A 57 -1.41 7.81 25.47
C ILE A 57 -1.87 8.45 26.79
N SER A 58 -3.14 8.25 27.16
CA SER A 58 -3.64 8.60 28.49
C SER A 58 -3.39 7.44 29.46
N ALA A 59 -2.54 7.68 30.46
CA ALA A 59 -1.97 6.62 31.28
C ALA A 59 -2.62 6.50 32.67
N GLY A 60 -2.01 7.08 33.68
CA GLY A 60 -2.47 7.09 35.07
C GLY A 60 -1.75 8.20 35.83
N PRO A 61 -1.91 8.28 37.16
CA PRO A 61 -1.17 9.24 37.97
C PRO A 61 0.33 9.04 37.80
N GLU A 62 1.14 10.09 37.91
CA GLU A 62 2.60 9.93 37.82
C GLU A 62 3.08 8.92 38.87
N GLY A 63 3.95 8.00 38.43
CA GLY A 63 4.43 6.89 39.27
C GLY A 63 3.51 5.67 39.37
N SER A 64 2.29 5.72 38.82
CA SER A 64 1.41 4.54 38.70
C SER A 64 1.96 3.46 37.77
N THR A 65 1.44 2.24 37.89
CA THR A 65 1.74 1.12 36.97
C THR A 65 1.42 1.47 35.52
N PHE A 66 0.28 2.12 35.25
CA PHE A 66 -0.06 2.60 33.92
C PHE A 66 0.89 3.69 33.41
N TRP A 67 1.28 4.64 34.26
CA TRP A 67 2.28 5.64 33.92
C TRP A 67 3.63 5.01 33.59
N SER A 68 4.14 4.12 34.46
CA SER A 68 5.39 3.40 34.23
C SER A 68 5.35 2.51 32.98
N ALA A 69 4.21 1.87 32.68
CA ALA A 69 4.02 1.10 31.46
C ALA A 69 4.06 2.01 30.22
N ALA A 70 3.33 3.13 30.22
CA ALA A 70 3.33 4.09 29.13
C ALA A 70 4.72 4.69 28.86
N GLN A 71 5.51 4.96 29.91
CA GLN A 71 6.89 5.44 29.77
C GLN A 71 7.79 4.40 29.10
N LYS A 72 7.63 3.10 29.42
CA LYS A 72 8.32 2.03 28.70
C LYS A 72 7.87 1.93 27.25
N TYR A 73 6.57 2.10 26.99
CA TYR A 73 6.05 2.11 25.61
C TYR A 73 6.70 3.25 24.82
N LYS A 74 6.87 4.43 25.43
CA LYS A 74 7.54 5.58 24.81
C LYS A 74 8.97 5.25 24.39
N GLU A 75 9.74 4.59 25.26
CA GLU A 75 11.11 4.16 24.94
C GLU A 75 11.14 3.10 23.82
N ILE A 76 10.19 2.15 23.82
CA ILE A 76 10.11 1.08 22.82
C ILE A 76 9.70 1.65 21.45
N LEU A 77 8.67 2.51 21.40
CA LEU A 77 8.19 3.12 20.17
C LEU A 77 9.22 4.08 19.56
N ALA A 78 10.04 4.75 20.37
CA ALA A 78 11.13 5.60 19.90
C ALA A 78 12.15 4.86 19.03
N ARG A 79 12.34 3.53 19.24
CA ARG A 79 13.19 2.67 18.40
C ARG A 79 12.72 2.66 16.93
N ASN A 80 11.43 2.89 16.69
CA ASN A 80 10.80 2.98 15.38
C ASN A 80 10.56 4.43 14.91
N ARG A 81 11.19 5.42 15.56
CA ARG A 81 10.99 6.86 15.30
C ARG A 81 9.55 7.34 15.50
N ILE A 82 8.83 6.70 16.41
CA ILE A 82 7.51 7.13 16.86
C ILE A 82 7.64 7.79 18.24
N THR A 83 7.17 9.02 18.35
CA THR A 83 7.11 9.78 19.58
C THR A 83 5.80 9.48 20.31
N LEU A 84 5.88 8.90 21.50
CA LEU A 84 4.73 8.71 22.37
C LEU A 84 4.68 9.80 23.44
N ASN A 85 3.63 10.62 23.40
CA ASN A 85 3.31 11.60 24.43
C ASN A 85 2.52 10.89 25.54
N VAL A 86 3.12 10.77 26.72
CA VAL A 86 2.46 10.17 27.88
C VAL A 86 1.75 11.27 28.65
N MET A 87 0.43 11.19 28.72
CA MET A 87 -0.40 12.15 29.45
C MET A 87 -0.85 11.54 30.78
N PRO A 88 -0.57 12.21 31.92
CA PRO A 88 -1.02 11.72 33.22
C PRO A 88 -2.53 11.83 33.35
N SER A 89 -3.13 10.95 34.17
CA SER A 89 -4.57 10.94 34.41
C SER A 89 -4.89 10.52 35.83
N GLU A 90 -6.15 10.68 36.24
CA GLU A 90 -6.69 10.18 37.50
C GLU A 90 -6.98 8.67 37.46
N GLY A 91 -6.86 8.04 36.27
CA GLY A 91 -7.08 6.61 36.06
C GLY A 91 -8.06 6.31 34.93
N SER A 92 -8.59 5.09 34.93
CA SER A 92 -9.34 4.51 33.81
C SER A 92 -10.59 5.30 33.41
N LEU A 93 -11.34 5.88 34.35
CA LEU A 93 -12.54 6.65 34.02
C LEU A 93 -12.19 7.93 33.24
N GLN A 94 -11.13 8.63 33.64
CA GLN A 94 -10.66 9.81 32.91
C GLN A 94 -10.05 9.43 31.56
N ASN A 95 -9.33 8.31 31.48
CA ASN A 95 -8.80 7.78 30.22
C ASN A 95 -9.92 7.49 29.23
N LEU A 96 -10.96 6.79 29.68
CA LEU A 96 -12.12 6.47 28.85
C LEU A 96 -12.82 7.76 28.38
N LYS A 97 -13.06 8.72 29.28
CA LYS A 97 -13.68 10.01 28.91
C LYS A 97 -12.88 10.75 27.85
N ARG A 98 -11.54 10.75 27.95
CA ARG A 98 -10.66 11.36 26.94
C ARG A 98 -10.74 10.58 25.62
N LEU A 99 -10.65 9.26 25.66
CA LEU A 99 -10.78 8.41 24.46
C LEU A 99 -12.14 8.58 23.76
N SER A 100 -13.23 8.79 24.49
CA SER A 100 -14.55 9.04 23.89
C SER A 100 -14.70 10.47 23.34
N ASP A 101 -13.90 11.45 23.80
CA ASP A 101 -13.96 12.84 23.32
C ASP A 101 -13.01 13.04 22.13
N ALA A 102 -13.56 13.18 20.92
CA ALA A 102 -12.77 13.40 19.69
C ALA A 102 -11.81 14.60 19.75
N ASN A 103 -12.04 15.57 20.63
CA ASN A 103 -11.21 16.78 20.76
C ASN A 103 -10.08 16.63 21.80
N SER A 104 -9.99 15.50 22.50
CA SER A 104 -9.05 15.34 23.61
C SER A 104 -7.59 15.17 23.17
N ASN A 105 -7.32 14.99 21.87
CA ASN A 105 -6.00 14.64 21.31
C ASN A 105 -5.36 13.40 21.98
N VAL A 106 -6.17 12.43 22.39
CA VAL A 106 -5.73 11.12 22.92
C VAL A 106 -6.08 10.05 21.91
N ASP A 107 -5.09 9.24 21.55
CA ASP A 107 -5.25 8.17 20.57
C ASP A 107 -5.47 6.81 21.24
N VAL A 108 -4.79 6.60 22.39
CA VAL A 108 -4.74 5.32 23.12
C VAL A 108 -4.78 5.57 24.62
N GLY A 109 -5.27 4.63 25.41
CA GLY A 109 -5.22 4.72 26.86
C GLY A 109 -5.39 3.37 27.55
N PHE A 110 -4.97 3.31 28.81
CA PHE A 110 -5.22 2.15 29.66
C PHE A 110 -6.61 2.25 30.30
N VAL A 111 -7.48 1.29 30.04
CA VAL A 111 -8.84 1.26 30.61
C VAL A 111 -9.02 -0.06 31.32
N GLN A 112 -9.44 -0.02 32.59
CA GLN A 112 -9.82 -1.22 33.31
C GLN A 112 -11.25 -1.60 32.92
N ASP A 113 -11.48 -2.88 32.69
CA ASP A 113 -12.81 -3.38 32.39
C ASP A 113 -13.77 -3.18 33.59
N GLY A 114 -15.05 -3.03 33.28
CA GLY A 114 -16.12 -2.79 34.24
C GLY A 114 -16.21 -1.34 34.75
N VAL A 115 -15.37 -0.41 34.27
CA VAL A 115 -15.40 1.01 34.70
C VAL A 115 -16.61 1.77 34.14
N ALA A 116 -17.12 1.39 32.96
CA ALA A 116 -18.33 1.98 32.39
C ALA A 116 -19.15 0.93 31.60
N PRO A 117 -19.82 -0.01 32.29
CA PRO A 117 -20.57 -1.08 31.64
C PRO A 117 -21.66 -0.50 30.74
N GLY A 118 -21.59 -0.77 29.44
CA GLY A 118 -22.58 -0.32 28.45
C GLY A 118 -22.47 1.15 28.01
N ALA A 119 -21.44 1.89 28.42
CA ALA A 119 -21.13 3.17 27.80
C ALA A 119 -20.65 2.93 26.36
N ALA A 120 -21.25 3.62 25.39
CA ALA A 120 -21.05 3.40 23.97
C ALA A 120 -19.56 3.34 23.61
N SER A 121 -19.14 2.14 23.19
CA SER A 121 -17.86 1.79 22.58
C SER A 121 -17.77 2.27 21.12
N GLU A 122 -18.66 3.16 20.70
CA GLU A 122 -18.65 3.72 19.35
C GLU A 122 -17.35 4.49 19.12
N GLY A 123 -16.60 4.05 18.11
CA GLY A 123 -15.31 4.63 17.76
C GLY A 123 -14.13 4.16 18.63
N LEU A 124 -14.31 3.17 19.50
CA LEU A 124 -13.26 2.60 20.34
C LEU A 124 -13.06 1.10 20.08
N MET A 125 -11.81 0.66 20.14
CA MET A 125 -11.40 -0.73 19.96
C MET A 125 -10.31 -1.13 20.94
N SER A 126 -10.30 -2.40 21.33
CA SER A 126 -9.25 -3.00 22.15
C SER A 126 -8.07 -3.44 21.28
N LEU A 127 -6.85 -3.12 21.71
CA LEU A 127 -5.63 -3.73 21.19
C LEU A 127 -5.25 -5.00 21.97
N GLY A 128 -6.00 -5.33 23.02
CA GLY A 128 -5.81 -6.48 23.88
C GLY A 128 -5.69 -6.10 25.36
N SER A 129 -6.05 -7.06 26.20
CA SER A 129 -5.78 -7.02 27.64
C SER A 129 -4.28 -7.08 27.91
N VAL A 130 -3.78 -6.32 28.88
CA VAL A 130 -2.34 -6.21 29.20
C VAL A 130 -1.97 -6.67 30.61
N SER A 131 -2.93 -6.79 31.53
CA SER A 131 -2.67 -7.30 32.89
C SER A 131 -3.96 -7.55 33.66
N TYR A 132 -3.90 -8.44 34.65
CA TYR A 132 -4.94 -8.49 35.69
C TYR A 132 -4.80 -7.34 36.69
N VAL A 133 -5.92 -6.87 37.21
CA VAL A 133 -6.01 -5.87 38.28
C VAL A 133 -6.78 -6.46 39.46
N PRO A 134 -6.20 -7.42 40.21
CA PRO A 134 -6.91 -8.12 41.28
C PRO A 134 -7.37 -7.19 42.39
N LEU A 135 -8.58 -7.43 42.90
CA LEU A 135 -9.10 -6.74 44.07
C LEU A 135 -8.74 -7.51 45.35
N ALA A 136 -7.81 -6.94 46.11
CA ALA A 136 -7.46 -7.41 47.44
C ALA A 136 -8.28 -6.64 48.49
N ILE A 137 -9.01 -7.36 49.35
CA ILE A 137 -9.74 -6.75 50.46
C ILE A 137 -9.09 -7.20 51.76
N PHE A 138 -8.43 -6.28 52.44
CA PHE A 138 -7.90 -6.53 53.78
C PHE A 138 -8.85 -5.97 54.82
N TYR A 139 -9.08 -6.70 55.92
CA TYR A 139 -10.00 -6.28 56.96
C TYR A 139 -9.52 -6.69 58.35
N HIS A 140 -10.05 -6.01 59.37
CA HIS A 140 -9.81 -6.31 60.77
C HIS A 140 -10.88 -7.23 61.35
N GLY A 141 -10.47 -8.16 62.22
CA GLY A 141 -11.39 -8.95 63.04
C GLY A 141 -11.56 -10.41 62.58
N PRO A 142 -12.69 -11.07 62.93
CA PRO A 142 -12.92 -12.48 62.64
C PRO A 142 -13.16 -12.72 61.15
N THR A 143 -12.95 -13.95 60.69
CA THR A 143 -13.03 -14.30 59.26
C THR A 143 -14.40 -13.97 58.68
N VAL A 144 -14.40 -13.19 57.59
CA VAL A 144 -15.58 -12.78 56.82
C VAL A 144 -15.69 -13.65 55.58
N THR A 145 -16.89 -14.18 55.31
CA THR A 145 -17.12 -15.11 54.17
C THR A 145 -17.90 -14.49 53.02
N ARG A 146 -18.64 -13.41 53.29
CA ARG A 146 -19.47 -12.68 52.32
C ARG A 146 -19.28 -11.17 52.45
N LEU A 147 -19.23 -10.47 51.32
CA LEU A 147 -19.10 -9.01 51.30
C LEU A 147 -20.25 -8.28 52.04
N SER A 148 -21.44 -8.86 52.11
CA SER A 148 -22.58 -8.30 52.86
C SER A 148 -22.31 -8.14 54.36
N GLU A 149 -21.35 -8.88 54.92
CA GLU A 149 -21.00 -8.81 56.34
C GLU A 149 -20.23 -7.53 56.70
N PHE A 150 -19.73 -6.79 55.70
CA PHE A 150 -19.17 -5.44 55.88
C PHE A 150 -20.22 -4.35 56.11
N LYS A 151 -21.51 -4.71 56.17
CA LYS A 151 -22.61 -3.76 56.40
C LYS A 151 -22.44 -3.04 57.75
N GLY A 152 -22.55 -1.71 57.73
CA GLY A 152 -22.39 -0.86 58.90
C GLY A 152 -20.95 -0.51 59.28
N GLN A 153 -19.96 -1.05 58.54
CA GLN A 153 -18.54 -0.80 58.81
C GLN A 153 -18.01 0.44 58.05
N ARG A 154 -16.75 0.80 58.32
CA ARG A 154 -16.00 1.86 57.63
C ARG A 154 -15.09 1.22 56.59
N LEU A 155 -15.36 1.46 55.31
CA LEU A 155 -14.66 0.83 54.20
C LEU A 155 -13.84 1.87 53.44
N ALA A 156 -12.53 1.69 53.34
CA ALA A 156 -11.71 2.41 52.36
C ALA A 156 -11.92 1.77 50.99
N VAL A 157 -12.58 2.49 50.08
CA VAL A 157 -13.02 1.94 48.78
C VAL A 157 -12.25 2.50 47.59
N GLY A 158 -11.10 3.13 47.79
CA GLY A 158 -10.32 3.76 46.72
C GLY A 158 -10.70 5.22 46.45
N ALA A 159 -9.77 5.93 45.80
CA ALA A 159 -9.90 7.34 45.44
C ALA A 159 -11.04 7.56 44.43
N GLU A 160 -11.60 8.77 44.42
CA GLU A 160 -12.59 9.18 43.42
C GLU A 160 -12.05 8.99 41.99
N GLY A 161 -12.91 8.53 41.07
CA GLY A 161 -12.54 8.28 39.67
C GLY A 161 -11.69 7.03 39.41
N SER A 162 -11.16 6.36 40.44
CA SER A 162 -10.31 5.17 40.27
C SER A 162 -11.08 3.90 39.88
N GLY A 163 -10.43 3.00 39.13
CA GLY A 163 -10.97 1.68 38.79
C GLY A 163 -11.27 0.81 40.01
N THR A 164 -10.45 0.92 41.06
CA THR A 164 -10.68 0.27 42.36
C THR A 164 -12.01 0.68 42.97
N ARG A 165 -12.33 1.98 42.96
CA ARG A 165 -13.57 2.50 43.53
C ARG A 165 -14.79 2.05 42.74
N GLN A 166 -14.72 2.08 41.41
CA GLN A 166 -15.82 1.60 40.58
C GLN A 166 -16.11 0.11 40.84
N LEU A 167 -15.06 -0.71 40.89
CA LEU A 167 -15.19 -2.13 41.19
C LEU A 167 -15.73 -2.38 42.61
N ALA A 168 -15.15 -1.73 43.63
CA ALA A 168 -15.59 -1.87 45.01
C ALA A 168 -17.07 -1.51 45.18
N LEU A 169 -17.50 -0.38 44.60
CA LEU A 169 -18.91 0.05 44.65
C LEU A 169 -19.84 -0.90 43.91
N ALA A 170 -19.44 -1.43 42.75
CA ALA A 170 -20.25 -2.40 42.01
C ALA A 170 -20.46 -3.70 42.81
N LEU A 171 -19.39 -4.24 43.41
CA LEU A 171 -19.47 -5.45 44.23
C LEU A 171 -20.25 -5.23 45.53
N LEU A 172 -20.02 -4.11 46.22
CA LEU A 172 -20.76 -3.75 47.43
C LEU A 172 -22.26 -3.56 47.16
N ARG A 173 -22.62 -2.89 46.05
CA ARG A 173 -24.02 -2.72 45.64
C ARG A 173 -24.71 -4.05 45.39
N ALA A 174 -24.03 -5.00 44.74
CA ALA A 174 -24.56 -6.35 44.52
C ALA A 174 -24.83 -7.12 45.82
N ASN A 175 -24.26 -6.68 46.95
CA ASN A 175 -24.45 -7.22 48.29
C ASN A 175 -25.34 -6.32 49.19
N GLY A 176 -26.01 -5.32 48.62
CA GLY A 176 -26.92 -4.43 49.35
C GLY A 176 -26.22 -3.35 50.20
N ILE A 177 -24.96 -3.03 49.88
CA ILE A 177 -24.21 -1.93 50.49
C ILE A 177 -24.07 -0.80 49.47
N GLU A 178 -24.72 0.33 49.74
CA GLU A 178 -24.75 1.49 48.85
C GLU A 178 -24.26 2.77 49.54
N PRO A 179 -23.75 3.76 48.77
CA PRO A 179 -23.46 5.09 49.29
C PRO A 179 -24.70 5.73 49.96
N GLY A 180 -24.50 6.40 51.09
CA GLY A 180 -25.58 7.02 51.87
C GLY A 180 -26.30 6.08 52.84
N GLY A 181 -25.96 4.77 52.85
CA GLY A 181 -26.45 3.80 53.81
C GLY A 181 -25.72 3.82 55.16
N ALA A 182 -25.92 2.77 55.95
CA ALA A 182 -25.28 2.60 57.27
C ALA A 182 -23.75 2.40 57.20
N THR A 183 -23.24 1.89 56.08
CA THR A 183 -21.81 1.67 55.84
C THR A 183 -21.14 2.97 55.39
N LYS A 184 -20.03 3.35 56.04
CA LYS A 184 -19.26 4.54 55.67
C LYS A 184 -18.24 4.18 54.58
N LEU A 185 -18.43 4.71 53.37
CA LEU A 185 -17.55 4.47 52.23
C LEU A 185 -16.57 5.65 52.08
N LEU A 186 -15.30 5.43 52.38
CA LEU A 186 -14.27 6.45 52.45
C LEU A 186 -13.39 6.44 51.19
N PRO A 187 -13.06 7.62 50.60
CA PRO A 187 -12.25 7.74 49.39
C PRO A 187 -10.74 7.62 49.70
N LEU A 188 -10.33 6.59 50.43
CA LEU A 188 -8.92 6.32 50.76
C LEU A 188 -8.36 5.23 49.83
N SER A 189 -7.12 5.38 49.37
CA SER A 189 -6.41 4.44 48.51
C SER A 189 -4.98 4.21 48.95
N GLY A 190 -4.32 3.18 48.41
CA GLY A 190 -2.87 3.01 48.55
C GLY A 190 -2.41 2.92 50.01
N ASP A 191 -1.30 3.59 50.28
CA ASP A 191 -0.70 3.64 51.62
C ASP A 191 -1.63 4.28 52.66
N ASP A 192 -2.42 5.28 52.29
CA ASP A 192 -3.38 5.92 53.21
C ASP A 192 -4.47 4.94 53.65
N ALA A 193 -4.98 4.12 52.72
CA ALA A 193 -5.94 3.06 53.05
C ALA A 193 -5.30 1.97 53.91
N ALA A 194 -4.07 1.54 53.58
CA ALA A 194 -3.34 0.55 54.36
C ALA A 194 -3.05 1.04 55.79
N GLN A 195 -2.60 2.29 55.96
CA GLN A 195 -2.34 2.88 57.27
C GLN A 195 -3.63 3.12 58.05
N ALA A 196 -4.71 3.55 57.39
CA ALA A 196 -6.01 3.68 58.03
C ALA A 196 -6.53 2.32 58.53
N LEU A 197 -6.26 1.23 57.81
CA LEU A 197 -6.60 -0.12 58.24
C LEU A 197 -5.76 -0.51 59.46
N ILE A 198 -4.42 -0.42 59.36
CA ILE A 198 -3.49 -0.76 60.46
C ILE A 198 -3.79 0.02 61.75
N SER A 199 -4.22 1.27 61.63
CA SER A 199 -4.56 2.13 62.77
C SER A 199 -6.01 1.99 63.27
N GLY A 200 -6.81 1.10 62.68
CA GLY A 200 -8.21 0.89 63.05
C GLY A 200 -9.14 2.08 62.73
N LYS A 201 -8.72 3.00 61.85
CA LYS A 201 -9.56 4.10 61.34
C LYS A 201 -10.58 3.62 60.32
N VAL A 202 -10.27 2.54 59.61
CA VAL A 202 -11.21 1.78 58.76
C VAL A 202 -11.21 0.32 59.17
N ASP A 203 -12.32 -0.36 58.89
CA ASP A 203 -12.52 -1.77 59.25
C ASP A 203 -12.13 -2.69 58.08
N ALA A 204 -12.24 -2.21 56.84
CA ALA A 204 -11.71 -2.87 55.65
C ALA A 204 -11.14 -1.88 54.62
N ALA A 205 -10.16 -2.33 53.84
CA ALA A 205 -9.55 -1.60 52.74
C ALA A 205 -9.57 -2.42 51.45
N PHE A 206 -10.17 -1.84 50.42
CA PHE A 206 -10.24 -2.36 49.06
C PHE A 206 -9.07 -1.81 48.27
N LEU A 207 -8.14 -2.69 47.90
CA LEU A 207 -6.89 -2.36 47.24
C LEU A 207 -6.84 -3.08 45.89
N ALA A 208 -6.47 -2.36 44.84
CA ALA A 208 -6.21 -2.93 43.51
C ALA A 208 -5.12 -2.12 42.79
N GLY A 209 -4.55 -2.70 41.73
CA GLY A 209 -3.48 -2.06 40.95
C GLY A 209 -2.30 -1.63 41.84
N ASP A 210 -1.93 -0.34 41.78
CA ASP A 210 -0.80 0.22 42.53
C ASP A 210 -0.95 0.13 44.05
N SER A 211 -2.19 0.07 44.55
CA SER A 211 -2.47 -0.05 45.98
C SER A 211 -2.36 -1.49 46.51
N ALA A 212 -2.31 -2.48 45.61
CA ALA A 212 -2.23 -3.90 45.94
C ALA A 212 -0.90 -4.53 45.48
N GLN A 213 0.21 -3.77 45.53
CA GLN A 213 1.52 -4.34 45.20
C GLN A 213 1.90 -5.45 46.20
N PRO A 214 2.65 -6.49 45.78
CA PRO A 214 3.00 -7.64 46.63
C PRO A 214 3.65 -7.25 47.96
N ALA A 215 4.48 -6.20 47.97
CA ALA A 215 5.12 -5.70 49.18
C ALA A 215 4.10 -5.15 50.20
N VAL A 216 3.11 -4.38 49.72
CA VAL A 216 2.03 -3.83 50.55
C VAL A 216 1.12 -4.94 51.05
N MET A 217 0.68 -5.84 50.16
CA MET A 217 -0.13 -7.01 50.53
C MET A 217 0.58 -7.88 51.57
N GLY A 218 1.87 -8.19 51.36
CA GLY A 218 2.65 -8.98 52.31
C GLY A 218 2.88 -8.28 53.65
N LYS A 219 2.93 -6.94 53.69
CA LYS A 219 2.96 -6.18 54.95
C LYS A 219 1.62 -6.29 55.68
N LEU A 220 0.50 -6.06 54.98
CA LEU A 220 -0.85 -6.16 55.56
C LEU A 220 -1.16 -7.58 56.05
N TYR A 221 -0.79 -8.60 55.27
CA TYR A 221 -0.99 -10.00 55.63
C TYR A 221 -0.23 -10.42 56.90
N ARG A 222 0.93 -9.78 57.19
CA ARG A 222 1.70 -10.01 58.42
C ARG A 222 1.24 -9.15 59.60
N THR A 223 0.30 -8.23 59.39
CA THR A 223 -0.20 -7.36 60.45
C THR A 223 -1.14 -8.16 61.36
N PRO A 224 -0.93 -8.15 62.69
CA PRO A 224 -1.81 -8.87 63.61
C PRO A 224 -3.27 -8.43 63.46
N ASN A 225 -4.19 -9.39 63.54
CA ASN A 225 -5.64 -9.16 63.44
C ASN A 225 -6.11 -8.58 62.08
N VAL A 226 -5.26 -8.56 61.05
CA VAL A 226 -5.63 -8.22 59.67
C VAL A 226 -5.70 -9.51 58.85
N GLN A 227 -6.79 -9.69 58.11
CA GLN A 227 -7.01 -10.83 57.23
C GLN A 227 -7.16 -10.37 55.79
N LEU A 228 -6.77 -11.22 54.84
CA LEU A 228 -7.09 -11.07 53.42
C LEU A 228 -8.39 -11.82 53.14
N TYR A 229 -9.36 -11.15 52.54
CA TYR A 229 -10.65 -11.73 52.17
C TYR A 229 -10.49 -12.76 51.05
N ASP A 230 -11.03 -13.95 51.28
CA ASP A 230 -11.12 -15.02 50.30
C ASP A 230 -12.48 -14.95 49.59
N PHE A 231 -12.47 -14.75 48.27
CA PHE A 231 -13.69 -14.73 47.46
C PHE A 231 -14.25 -16.13 47.26
N SER A 232 -14.83 -16.71 48.31
CA SER A 232 -15.51 -18.02 48.27
C SER A 232 -16.63 -18.09 47.21
N GLN A 233 -17.20 -16.94 46.85
CA GLN A 233 -18.24 -16.79 45.81
C GLN A 233 -17.68 -16.27 44.48
N ALA A 234 -16.38 -16.41 44.20
CA ALA A 234 -15.73 -15.87 42.99
C ALA A 234 -16.46 -16.28 41.69
N ASP A 235 -16.79 -17.57 41.52
CA ASP A 235 -17.52 -18.07 40.34
C ASP A 235 -18.90 -17.40 40.16
N ALA A 236 -19.60 -17.06 41.25
CA ALA A 236 -20.86 -16.33 41.16
C ALA A 236 -20.65 -14.87 40.71
N TYR A 237 -19.56 -14.23 41.17
CA TYR A 237 -19.21 -12.89 40.74
C TYR A 237 -18.81 -12.85 39.26
N THR A 238 -17.99 -13.78 38.77
CA THR A 238 -17.58 -13.80 37.35
C THR A 238 -18.77 -14.04 36.40
N ARG A 239 -19.76 -14.83 36.81
CA ARG A 239 -21.00 -15.02 36.03
C ARG A 239 -21.90 -13.77 36.01
N ARG A 240 -21.90 -12.99 37.09
CA ARG A 240 -22.71 -11.76 37.20
C ARG A 240 -22.04 -10.54 36.59
N PHE A 241 -20.72 -10.52 36.62
CA PHE A 241 -19.85 -9.46 36.11
C PHE A 241 -18.89 -10.07 35.09
N PRO A 242 -19.27 -10.17 33.81
CA PRO A 242 -18.51 -10.90 32.79
C PRO A 242 -17.09 -10.38 32.56
N TYR A 243 -16.80 -9.15 32.96
CA TYR A 243 -15.47 -8.55 32.93
C TYR A 243 -14.55 -9.03 34.07
N LEU A 244 -15.04 -9.85 35.00
CA LEU A 244 -14.25 -10.39 36.10
C LEU A 244 -13.74 -11.79 35.77
N THR A 245 -12.46 -12.00 36.04
CA THR A 245 -11.83 -13.31 36.07
C THR A 245 -11.57 -13.73 37.52
N GLN A 246 -11.73 -15.02 37.80
CA GLN A 246 -11.31 -15.60 39.08
C GLN A 246 -9.81 -15.90 39.03
N LEU A 247 -9.08 -15.40 40.03
CA LEU A 247 -7.67 -15.69 40.24
C LEU A 247 -7.47 -16.45 41.54
N GLU A 248 -6.40 -17.23 41.61
CA GLU A 248 -5.96 -17.93 42.81
C GLU A 248 -4.58 -17.41 43.19
N LEU A 249 -4.45 -16.85 44.39
CA LEU A 249 -3.16 -16.52 44.99
C LEU A 249 -2.57 -17.80 45.59
N PRO A 250 -1.46 -18.34 45.04
CA PRO A 250 -0.93 -19.61 45.51
C PRO A 250 -0.35 -19.50 46.92
N MET A 251 -0.24 -20.66 47.58
CA MET A 251 0.45 -20.76 48.86
C MET A 251 1.89 -20.25 48.74
N GLY A 252 2.37 -19.54 49.76
CA GLY A 252 3.72 -18.99 49.78
C GLY A 252 3.96 -17.79 48.87
N ALA A 253 2.93 -17.21 48.24
CA ALA A 253 3.05 -16.06 47.35
C ALA A 253 3.74 -14.82 47.96
N PHE A 254 3.63 -14.61 49.27
CA PHE A 254 4.29 -13.50 49.98
C PHE A 254 5.62 -13.91 50.62
N ASP A 255 5.73 -15.17 51.08
CA ASP A 255 6.92 -15.72 51.71
C ASP A 255 6.90 -17.25 51.58
N LEU A 256 7.74 -17.79 50.69
CA LEU A 256 7.84 -19.23 50.45
C LEU A 256 8.41 -19.98 51.67
N GLY A 257 9.34 -19.38 52.41
CA GLY A 257 9.99 -20.02 53.55
C GLY A 257 9.04 -20.18 54.73
N LYS A 258 8.13 -19.22 54.93
CA LYS A 258 7.08 -19.26 55.96
C LYS A 258 5.74 -19.80 55.45
N ASN A 259 5.66 -20.14 54.17
CA ASN A 259 4.43 -20.53 53.48
C ASN A 259 3.28 -19.54 53.73
N LEU A 260 3.48 -18.27 53.38
CA LEU A 260 2.47 -17.22 53.50
C LEU A 260 1.97 -16.78 52.11
N PRO A 261 0.66 -16.83 51.80
CA PRO A 261 -0.40 -17.42 52.61
C PRO A 261 -0.25 -18.95 52.74
N SER A 262 -0.82 -19.53 53.81
CA SER A 262 -0.70 -20.97 54.10
C SER A 262 -1.72 -21.83 53.38
N ALA A 263 -2.71 -21.21 52.75
CA ALA A 263 -3.70 -21.81 51.87
C ALA A 263 -3.87 -20.91 50.64
N PRO A 264 -4.34 -21.44 49.50
CA PRO A 264 -4.71 -20.62 48.36
C PRO A 264 -5.82 -19.63 48.73
N ILE A 265 -5.78 -18.44 48.15
CA ILE A 265 -6.80 -17.39 48.36
C ILE A 265 -7.41 -17.02 47.02
N HIS A 266 -8.73 -17.10 46.92
CA HIS A 266 -9.45 -16.72 45.71
C HIS A 266 -9.66 -15.21 45.67
N MET A 267 -9.44 -14.65 44.49
CA MET A 267 -9.63 -13.24 44.20
C MET A 267 -10.46 -13.08 42.94
N VAL A 268 -11.09 -11.91 42.79
CA VAL A 268 -11.69 -11.48 41.53
C VAL A 268 -10.86 -10.34 40.96
N ALA A 269 -10.65 -10.37 39.65
CA ALA A 269 -9.83 -9.40 38.95
C ALA A 269 -10.48 -9.01 37.62
N PRO A 270 -10.77 -7.72 37.37
CA PRO A 270 -10.88 -7.25 36.00
C PRO A 270 -9.52 -7.27 35.31
N THR A 271 -9.55 -7.16 34.00
CA THR A 271 -8.37 -6.90 33.18
C THR A 271 -8.22 -5.40 32.91
N ALA A 272 -6.97 -4.99 32.69
CA ALA A 272 -6.67 -3.70 32.07
C ALA A 272 -6.47 -3.92 30.58
N GLU A 273 -7.18 -3.16 29.76
CA GLU A 273 -7.11 -3.18 28.31
C GLU A 273 -6.33 -1.96 27.78
N LEU A 274 -5.62 -2.18 26.68
CA LEU A 274 -5.05 -1.10 25.87
C LEU A 274 -6.09 -0.69 24.83
N VAL A 275 -6.83 0.38 25.11
CA VAL A 275 -7.94 0.85 24.26
C VAL A 275 -7.45 1.95 23.33
N ALA A 276 -7.83 1.86 22.07
CA ALA A 276 -7.51 2.83 21.02
C ALA A 276 -8.78 3.33 20.34
N ARG A 277 -8.70 4.46 19.65
CA ARG A 277 -9.74 4.87 18.68
C ARG A 277 -9.72 3.97 17.45
N ASP A 278 -10.87 3.74 16.84
CA ASP A 278 -10.99 2.99 15.57
C ASP A 278 -10.25 3.65 14.40
N SER A 279 -10.01 4.96 14.49
CA SER A 279 -9.20 5.73 13.55
C SER A 279 -7.68 5.52 13.71
N LEU A 280 -7.22 4.70 14.66
CA LEU A 280 -5.80 4.42 14.85
C LEU A 280 -5.21 3.73 13.63
N HIS A 281 -4.09 4.24 13.12
CA HIS A 281 -3.43 3.67 11.96
C HIS A 281 -2.93 2.23 12.26
N PRO A 282 -3.19 1.23 11.39
CA PRO A 282 -2.84 -0.19 11.60
C PRO A 282 -1.39 -0.45 12.01
N ALA A 283 -0.45 0.25 11.36
CA ALA A 283 0.97 0.16 11.66
C ALA A 283 1.31 0.54 13.12
N LEU A 284 0.60 1.50 13.72
CA LEU A 284 0.79 1.89 15.12
C LEU A 284 0.20 0.86 16.08
N SER A 285 -0.90 0.21 15.70
CA SER A 285 -1.49 -0.91 16.44
C SER A 285 -0.47 -2.05 16.62
N ASP A 286 0.17 -2.51 15.54
CA ASP A 286 1.18 -3.58 15.59
C ASP A 286 2.36 -3.21 16.52
N LEU A 287 2.80 -1.94 16.51
CA LEU A 287 3.88 -1.44 17.38
C LEU A 287 3.47 -1.37 18.86
N LEU A 288 2.24 -0.95 19.13
CA LEU A 288 1.70 -0.88 20.48
C LEU A 288 1.52 -2.27 21.09
N ILE A 289 1.05 -3.25 20.31
CA ILE A 289 0.93 -4.65 20.76
C ILE A 289 2.31 -5.25 21.01
N GLU A 290 3.32 -4.93 20.19
CA GLU A 290 4.69 -5.35 20.42
C GLU A 290 5.27 -4.75 21.71
N ALA A 291 5.07 -3.45 21.94
CA ALA A 291 5.45 -2.79 23.19
C ALA A 291 4.72 -3.42 24.38
N ALA A 292 3.45 -3.74 24.24
CA ALA A 292 2.66 -4.42 25.25
C ALA A 292 3.25 -5.81 25.58
N ARG A 293 3.69 -6.57 24.57
CA ARG A 293 4.35 -7.87 24.79
C ARG A 293 5.67 -7.76 25.52
N GLU A 294 6.50 -6.76 25.20
CA GLU A 294 7.78 -6.55 25.88
C GLU A 294 7.59 -6.12 27.35
N VAL A 295 6.58 -5.29 27.62
CA VAL A 295 6.33 -4.74 28.97
C VAL A 295 5.56 -5.71 29.85
N HIS A 296 4.54 -6.39 29.31
CA HIS A 296 3.59 -7.18 30.08
C HIS A 296 3.76 -8.70 29.94
N GLY A 297 4.60 -9.18 29.01
CA GLY A 297 4.78 -10.62 28.76
C GLY A 297 5.59 -11.38 29.81
N LYS A 298 6.12 -10.71 30.83
CA LYS A 298 6.89 -11.36 31.90
C LYS A 298 5.96 -11.98 32.94
N ALA A 299 6.38 -13.10 33.54
CA ALA A 299 5.66 -13.70 34.66
C ALA A 299 5.71 -12.79 35.90
N ASN A 300 4.67 -12.86 36.72
CA ASN A 300 4.62 -12.30 38.07
C ASN A 300 3.75 -13.21 38.97
N ILE A 301 3.44 -12.78 40.20
CA ILE A 301 2.66 -13.58 41.16
C ILE A 301 1.25 -13.92 40.64
N MET A 302 0.67 -13.05 39.81
CA MET A 302 -0.72 -13.11 39.35
C MET A 302 -0.86 -13.56 37.89
N GLN A 303 0.24 -13.66 37.14
CA GLN A 303 0.20 -13.98 35.71
C GLN A 303 1.40 -14.83 35.27
N ARG A 304 1.17 -15.71 34.29
CA ARG A 304 2.21 -16.56 33.69
C ARG A 304 3.01 -15.78 32.63
N ALA A 305 4.19 -16.28 32.31
CA ALA A 305 4.97 -15.74 31.20
C ALA A 305 4.22 -15.93 29.87
N GLY A 306 4.16 -14.88 29.07
CA GLY A 306 3.47 -14.88 27.77
C GLY A 306 1.94 -14.85 27.85
N GLU A 307 1.35 -14.70 29.04
CA GLU A 307 -0.10 -14.60 29.19
C GLU A 307 -0.66 -13.29 28.64
N PHE A 308 0.10 -12.19 28.74
CA PHE A 308 -0.28 -10.88 28.22
C PHE A 308 0.75 -10.33 27.21
N PRO A 309 0.32 -9.49 26.25
CA PRO A 309 -1.06 -9.09 26.02
C PRO A 309 -1.88 -10.20 25.35
N ALA A 310 -3.19 -10.20 25.56
CA ALA A 310 -4.10 -11.24 25.05
C ALA A 310 -5.35 -10.63 24.38
N PRO A 311 -5.94 -11.30 23.38
CA PRO A 311 -7.18 -10.86 22.72
C PRO A 311 -8.42 -11.15 23.57
N LEU A 312 -8.37 -10.83 24.86
CA LEU A 312 -9.53 -10.85 25.75
C LEU A 312 -10.26 -9.52 25.55
N ALA A 313 -11.50 -9.59 25.06
CA ALA A 313 -12.38 -8.46 24.80
C ALA A 313 -13.61 -8.58 25.71
N HIS A 314 -13.71 -7.70 26.71
CA HIS A 314 -14.88 -7.66 27.59
C HIS A 314 -15.78 -6.49 27.23
N ASP A 315 -15.26 -5.26 27.36
CA ASP A 315 -16.04 -4.03 27.19
C ASP A 315 -15.90 -3.42 25.78
N PHE A 316 -14.78 -3.70 25.09
CA PHE A 316 -14.46 -3.13 23.78
C PHE A 316 -14.25 -4.23 22.73
N PRO A 317 -14.74 -4.05 21.48
CA PRO A 317 -14.45 -4.99 20.41
C PRO A 317 -12.95 -5.02 20.12
N ILE A 318 -12.40 -6.21 19.87
CA ILE A 318 -11.01 -6.35 19.45
C ILE A 318 -10.82 -5.67 18.08
N SER A 319 -9.76 -4.88 17.94
CA SER A 319 -9.35 -4.31 16.64
C SER A 319 -9.09 -5.41 15.62
N ASP A 320 -9.49 -5.22 14.36
CA ASP A 320 -9.17 -6.14 13.26
C ASP A 320 -7.65 -6.36 13.13
N ASP A 321 -6.86 -5.32 13.40
CA ASP A 321 -5.40 -5.38 13.41
C ASP A 321 -4.86 -6.22 14.56
N ALA A 322 -5.42 -6.04 15.75
CA ALA A 322 -5.06 -6.84 16.91
C ALA A 322 -5.45 -8.32 16.69
N ALA A 323 -6.66 -8.58 16.19
CA ALA A 323 -7.11 -9.93 15.85
C ALA A 323 -6.19 -10.61 14.82
N ARG A 324 -5.77 -9.87 13.77
CA ARG A 324 -4.76 -10.32 12.80
C ARG A 324 -3.43 -10.64 13.48
N TYR A 325 -2.94 -9.73 14.32
CA TYR A 325 -1.67 -9.86 15.02
C TYR A 325 -1.65 -11.10 15.93
N TYR A 326 -2.71 -11.34 16.71
CA TYR A 326 -2.77 -12.50 17.60
C TYR A 326 -2.88 -13.83 16.85
N LYS A 327 -3.55 -13.87 15.69
CA LYS A 327 -3.67 -15.09 14.87
C LYS A 327 -2.40 -15.42 14.08
N SER A 328 -1.74 -14.41 13.51
CA SER A 328 -0.70 -14.61 12.48
C SER A 328 0.64 -13.95 12.78
N GLY A 329 0.73 -13.21 13.89
CA GLY A 329 1.85 -12.34 14.23
C GLY A 329 1.91 -11.10 13.35
N LYS A 330 3.09 -10.48 13.27
CA LYS A 330 3.33 -9.35 12.35
C LYS A 330 3.03 -9.78 10.91
N SER A 331 2.38 -8.88 10.15
CA SER A 331 2.17 -9.06 8.71
C SER A 331 3.51 -9.32 7.99
N PHE A 332 3.48 -10.13 6.94
CA PHE A 332 4.67 -10.61 6.21
C PHE A 332 5.63 -9.47 5.84
N LEU A 333 5.08 -8.32 5.42
CA LEU A 333 5.86 -7.14 5.07
C LEU A 333 6.63 -6.55 6.26
N TYR A 334 6.02 -6.50 7.44
CA TYR A 334 6.63 -5.99 8.68
C TYR A 334 7.62 -6.96 9.33
N ARG A 335 7.68 -8.21 8.84
CA ARG A 335 8.66 -9.21 9.28
C ARG A 335 9.99 -9.10 8.53
N LEU A 336 9.95 -8.74 7.25
CA LEU A 336 11.14 -8.63 6.39
C LEU A 336 11.66 -7.19 6.23
N LEU A 337 10.80 -6.18 6.35
CA LEU A 337 11.13 -4.80 6.04
C LEU A 337 11.07 -3.90 7.28
N PRO A 338 11.96 -2.88 7.41
CA PRO A 338 11.83 -1.84 8.42
C PRO A 338 10.44 -1.18 8.35
N PHE A 339 9.90 -0.75 9.49
CA PHE A 339 8.54 -0.20 9.63
C PHE A 339 8.10 0.75 8.49
N TRP A 340 8.94 1.72 8.15
CA TRP A 340 8.65 2.70 7.10
C TRP A 340 8.50 2.04 5.72
N LEU A 341 9.30 1.03 5.42
CA LEU A 341 9.29 0.34 4.13
C LEU A 341 8.12 -0.66 4.05
N ALA A 342 7.76 -1.31 5.15
CA ALA A 342 6.56 -2.15 5.23
C ALA A 342 5.28 -1.32 5.07
N SER A 343 5.19 -0.18 5.77
CA SER A 343 4.07 0.77 5.63
C SER A 343 3.98 1.37 4.23
N LEU A 344 5.12 1.65 3.58
CA LEU A 344 5.14 2.12 2.19
C LEU A 344 4.71 1.03 1.21
N ALA A 345 5.14 -0.22 1.43
CA ALA A 345 4.83 -1.35 0.54
C ALA A 345 3.34 -1.70 0.56
N ASP A 346 2.72 -1.78 1.74
CA ASP A 346 1.29 -2.09 1.88
C ASP A 346 0.41 -1.04 1.15
N ARG A 347 0.81 0.23 1.26
CA ARG A 347 0.20 1.38 0.58
C ARG A 347 0.43 1.37 -0.93
N LEU A 348 1.65 1.04 -1.38
CA LEU A 348 1.97 0.92 -2.79
C LEU A 348 1.21 -0.24 -3.43
N LEU A 349 0.95 -1.34 -2.72
CA LEU A 349 0.34 -2.53 -3.30
C LEU A 349 -1.07 -2.23 -3.85
N VAL A 350 -1.87 -1.45 -3.12
CA VAL A 350 -3.23 -1.02 -3.54
C VAL A 350 -3.20 -0.16 -4.82
N VAL A 351 -2.10 0.55 -5.10
CA VAL A 351 -1.95 1.42 -6.27
C VAL A 351 -1.24 0.72 -7.42
N VAL A 352 -0.14 0.05 -7.09
CA VAL A 352 0.74 -0.66 -8.01
C VAL A 352 -0.02 -1.79 -8.66
N VAL A 353 -0.89 -2.51 -7.95
CA VAL A 353 -1.66 -3.61 -8.56
C VAL A 353 -2.59 -3.08 -9.68
N PRO A 354 -3.51 -2.12 -9.45
CA PRO A 354 -4.31 -1.52 -10.51
C PRO A 354 -3.47 -0.83 -11.59
N LEU A 355 -2.38 -0.15 -11.22
CA LEU A 355 -1.50 0.51 -12.17
C LEU A 355 -0.80 -0.51 -13.07
N VAL A 356 -0.31 -1.62 -12.55
CA VAL A 356 0.29 -2.71 -13.32
C VAL A 356 -0.76 -3.32 -14.24
N VAL A 357 -1.99 -3.51 -13.77
CA VAL A 357 -3.12 -3.97 -14.60
C VAL A 357 -3.39 -3.02 -15.77
N LEU A 358 -3.28 -1.69 -15.58
CA LEU A 358 -3.39 -0.69 -16.65
C LEU A 358 -2.13 -0.57 -17.52
N LEU A 359 -0.95 -0.80 -16.94
CA LEU A 359 0.34 -0.65 -17.62
C LEU A 359 0.57 -1.82 -18.59
N ILE A 360 0.15 -3.04 -18.25
CA ILE A 360 0.27 -4.22 -19.12
C ILE A 360 -0.34 -3.99 -20.53
N PRO A 361 -1.61 -3.54 -20.68
CA PRO A 361 -2.15 -3.22 -22.00
C PRO A 361 -1.51 -1.98 -22.63
N ALA A 362 -1.12 -0.97 -21.84
CA ALA A 362 -0.41 0.20 -22.35
C ALA A 362 0.95 -0.16 -22.97
N LEU A 363 1.68 -1.09 -22.36
CA LEU A 363 2.95 -1.60 -22.87
C LEU A 363 2.78 -2.37 -24.18
N ARG A 364 1.64 -3.03 -24.39
CA ARG A 364 1.31 -3.66 -25.68
C ARG A 364 1.13 -2.67 -26.83
N LEU A 365 0.84 -1.40 -26.55
CA LEU A 365 0.72 -0.36 -27.58
C LEU A 365 2.09 0.19 -28.02
N VAL A 366 3.16 -0.05 -27.25
CA VAL A 366 4.50 0.49 -27.53
C VAL A 366 5.07 0.01 -28.88
N PRO A 367 5.01 -1.28 -29.25
CA PRO A 367 5.48 -1.73 -30.56
C PRO A 367 4.71 -1.08 -31.73
N SER A 368 3.40 -0.88 -31.58
CA SER A 368 2.54 -0.24 -32.58
C SER A 368 2.90 1.25 -32.75
N LEU A 369 3.03 1.99 -31.64
CA LEU A 369 3.41 3.41 -31.66
C LEU A 369 4.83 3.62 -32.21
N TYR A 370 5.76 2.73 -31.85
CA TYR A 370 7.11 2.71 -32.40
C TYR A 370 7.08 2.52 -33.93
N ALA A 371 6.34 1.52 -34.40
CA ALA A 371 6.18 1.24 -35.82
C ALA A 371 5.55 2.42 -36.57
N TRP A 372 4.47 2.98 -36.03
CA TRP A 372 3.79 4.14 -36.61
C TRP A 372 4.73 5.34 -36.73
N ARG A 373 5.53 5.63 -35.70
CA ARG A 373 6.46 6.77 -35.71
C ARG A 373 7.59 6.60 -36.71
N VAL A 374 8.15 5.39 -36.82
CA VAL A 374 9.18 5.08 -37.82
C VAL A 374 8.59 5.18 -39.24
N LYS A 375 7.42 4.59 -39.48
CA LYS A 375 6.71 4.69 -40.78
C LYS A 375 6.35 6.12 -41.15
N SER A 376 5.89 6.93 -40.20
CA SER A 376 5.51 8.33 -40.45
C SER A 376 6.67 9.19 -40.94
N ARG A 377 7.91 8.89 -40.51
CA ARG A 377 9.10 9.57 -41.05
C ARG A 377 9.34 9.22 -42.52
N ILE A 378 9.12 7.96 -42.90
CA ILE A 378 9.23 7.50 -44.30
C ILE A 378 8.15 8.17 -45.16
N TYR A 379 6.88 8.16 -44.69
CA TYR A 379 5.76 8.76 -45.42
C TYR A 379 5.90 10.27 -45.64
N ARG A 380 6.54 11.01 -44.72
CA ARG A 380 6.84 12.44 -44.94
C ARG A 380 7.71 12.67 -46.18
N TRP A 381 8.73 11.84 -46.38
CA TRP A 381 9.60 11.92 -47.55
C TRP A 381 8.94 11.38 -48.81
N TYR A 382 8.10 10.35 -48.66
CA TYR A 382 7.26 9.85 -49.74
C TYR A 382 6.30 10.94 -50.27
N GLY A 383 5.67 11.71 -49.37
CA GLY A 383 4.83 12.84 -49.75
C GLY A 383 5.60 13.97 -50.44
N ALA A 384 6.83 14.26 -49.97
CA ALA A 384 7.71 15.23 -50.63
C ALA A 384 8.15 14.76 -52.02
N LEU A 385 8.38 13.46 -52.21
CA LEU A 385 8.70 12.86 -53.50
C LEU A 385 7.52 12.92 -54.48
N ILE A 386 6.31 12.57 -54.03
CA ILE A 386 5.08 12.67 -54.85
C ILE A 386 4.80 14.12 -55.25
N ALA A 387 5.09 15.10 -54.38
CA ALA A 387 4.97 16.51 -54.73
C ALA A 387 5.93 16.90 -55.88
N ILE A 388 7.15 16.34 -55.89
CA ILE A 388 8.11 16.51 -57.00
C ILE A 388 7.65 15.76 -58.25
N GLU A 389 7.15 14.52 -58.12
CA GLU A 389 6.62 13.74 -59.24
C GLU A 389 5.42 14.43 -59.91
N ARG A 390 4.51 14.97 -59.11
CA ARG A 390 3.35 15.73 -59.60
C ARG A 390 3.77 17.03 -60.29
N SER A 391 4.83 17.68 -59.77
CA SER A 391 5.43 18.82 -60.45
C SER A 391 6.16 18.38 -61.73
N ALA A 392 6.76 17.19 -61.77
CA ALA A 392 7.44 16.67 -62.96
C ALA A 392 6.48 16.28 -64.11
N LEU A 393 5.17 16.22 -63.87
CA LEU A 393 4.14 15.92 -64.87
C LEU A 393 3.66 17.15 -65.66
N SER A 394 4.03 18.38 -65.26
CA SER A 394 3.75 19.61 -66.01
C SER A 394 4.85 19.95 -67.02
N ASP A 395 4.50 20.59 -68.13
CA ASP A 395 5.48 21.02 -69.15
C ASP A 395 6.39 22.12 -68.59
N HIS A 396 7.66 21.74 -68.34
CA HIS A 396 8.64 22.60 -67.69
C HIS A 396 9.79 23.01 -68.60
N SER A 397 10.22 24.26 -68.45
CA SER A 397 11.44 24.79 -69.08
C SER A 397 12.70 24.12 -68.52
N ALA A 398 13.81 24.19 -69.28
CA ALA A 398 15.09 23.58 -68.88
C ALA A 398 15.61 24.10 -67.51
N ALA A 399 15.28 25.35 -67.15
CA ALA A 399 15.67 25.96 -65.87
C ALA A 399 14.86 25.41 -64.67
N GLU A 400 13.56 25.17 -64.84
CA GLU A 400 12.69 24.64 -63.79
C GLU A 400 13.03 23.18 -63.45
N ARG A 401 13.42 22.40 -64.47
CA ARG A 401 13.87 21.01 -64.29
C ARG A 401 15.16 20.91 -63.49
N ALA A 402 16.09 21.86 -63.67
CA ALA A 402 17.32 21.91 -62.88
C ALA A 402 17.03 22.15 -61.39
N VAL A 403 16.03 22.99 -61.07
CA VAL A 403 15.57 23.24 -59.69
C VAL A 403 14.91 22.00 -59.09
N LEU A 404 14.10 21.26 -59.88
CA LEU A 404 13.49 20.01 -59.42
C LEU A 404 14.53 18.92 -59.13
N LEU A 405 15.58 18.80 -59.95
CA LEU A 405 16.69 17.88 -59.70
C LEU A 405 17.47 18.26 -58.43
N GLN A 406 17.71 19.54 -58.19
CA GLN A 406 18.36 20.00 -56.95
C GLN A 406 17.52 19.71 -55.70
N ARG A 407 16.19 19.85 -55.80
CA ARG A 407 15.27 19.46 -54.72
C ARG A 407 15.26 17.95 -54.50
N LEU A 408 15.34 17.17 -55.57
CA LEU A 408 15.43 15.71 -55.50
C LEU A 408 16.75 15.26 -54.84
N ASP A 409 17.87 15.88 -55.17
CA ASP A 409 19.17 15.65 -54.53
C ASP A 409 19.10 15.96 -53.01
N ALA A 410 18.46 17.07 -52.64
CA ALA A 410 18.28 17.44 -51.22
C ALA A 410 17.42 16.43 -50.44
N ILE A 411 16.40 15.86 -51.08
CA ILE A 411 15.59 14.78 -50.49
C ILE A 411 16.42 13.51 -50.36
N GLU A 412 17.19 13.13 -51.38
CA GLU A 412 18.03 11.94 -51.35
C GLU A 412 19.11 12.03 -50.25
N ASP A 413 19.78 13.16 -50.10
CA ASP A 413 20.76 13.40 -49.04
C ASP A 413 20.11 13.33 -47.64
N SER A 414 18.90 13.89 -47.51
CA SER A 414 18.14 13.84 -46.25
C SER A 414 17.69 12.43 -45.89
N VAL A 415 17.29 11.62 -46.89
CA VAL A 415 16.91 10.22 -46.73
C VAL A 415 18.13 9.37 -46.37
N ASN A 416 19.28 9.60 -47.00
CA ASN A 416 20.54 8.90 -46.72
C ASN A 416 21.10 9.19 -45.31
N GLY A 417 20.80 10.37 -44.74
CA GLY A 417 21.16 10.72 -43.37
C GLY A 417 20.33 10.04 -42.27
N LEU A 418 19.24 9.34 -42.61
CA LEU A 418 18.37 8.71 -41.62
C LEU A 418 19.00 7.42 -41.06
N LYS A 419 19.05 7.32 -39.72
CA LYS A 419 19.42 6.09 -39.01
C LYS A 419 18.18 5.21 -38.88
N MET A 420 18.10 4.12 -39.64
CA MET A 420 16.90 3.29 -39.75
C MET A 420 17.07 1.92 -39.09
N PRO A 421 16.02 1.40 -38.41
CA PRO A 421 16.00 0.03 -37.95
C PRO A 421 15.88 -0.97 -39.11
N LEU A 422 16.54 -2.13 -38.99
CA LEU A 422 16.57 -3.17 -40.03
C LEU A 422 15.17 -3.66 -40.43
N ALA A 423 14.24 -3.74 -39.48
CA ALA A 423 12.86 -4.19 -39.71
C ALA A 423 12.05 -3.30 -40.69
N TYR A 424 12.55 -2.12 -41.05
CA TYR A 424 11.92 -1.20 -42.00
C TYR A 424 12.79 -0.94 -43.23
N ALA A 425 13.83 -1.76 -43.46
CA ALA A 425 14.75 -1.61 -44.58
C ALA A 425 14.02 -1.70 -45.93
N ASP A 426 13.06 -2.60 -46.10
CA ASP A 426 12.32 -2.79 -47.36
C ASP A 426 11.61 -1.49 -47.81
N GLN A 427 10.92 -0.81 -46.89
CA GLN A 427 10.24 0.45 -47.18
C GLN A 427 11.21 1.57 -47.54
N PHE A 428 12.40 1.54 -46.96
CA PHE A 428 13.48 2.47 -47.29
C PHE A 428 14.06 2.19 -48.68
N TYR A 429 14.25 0.92 -49.05
CA TYR A 429 14.71 0.55 -50.39
C TYR A 429 13.68 0.89 -51.48
N VAL A 430 12.39 0.65 -51.24
CA VAL A 430 11.31 1.06 -52.17
C VAL A 430 11.29 2.57 -52.37
N LEU A 431 11.44 3.37 -51.30
CA LEU A 431 11.54 4.83 -51.43
C LEU A 431 12.75 5.24 -52.29
N ARG A 432 13.88 4.55 -52.16
CA ARG A 432 15.08 4.80 -52.98
C ARG A 432 14.88 4.43 -54.44
N GLU A 433 14.21 3.32 -54.70
CA GLU A 433 13.86 2.90 -56.06
C GLU A 433 12.97 3.94 -56.74
N HIS A 434 11.97 4.48 -56.04
CA HIS A 434 11.12 5.56 -56.55
C HIS A 434 11.88 6.87 -56.77
N ILE A 435 12.83 7.24 -55.89
CA ILE A 435 13.73 8.38 -56.12
C ILE A 435 14.53 8.16 -57.42
N GLY A 436 15.06 6.95 -57.62
CA GLY A 436 15.77 6.55 -58.83
C GLY A 436 14.90 6.63 -60.08
N PHE A 437 13.65 6.17 -60.00
CA PHE A 437 12.66 6.22 -61.09
C PHE A 437 12.33 7.67 -61.49
N VAL A 438 12.01 8.54 -60.52
CA VAL A 438 11.72 9.96 -60.77
C VAL A 438 12.95 10.67 -61.35
N ARG A 439 14.15 10.36 -60.85
CA ARG A 439 15.41 10.86 -61.40
C ARG A 439 15.58 10.42 -62.86
N ALA A 440 15.39 9.15 -63.17
CA ALA A 440 15.52 8.62 -64.53
C ALA A 440 14.55 9.32 -65.49
N ARG A 441 13.29 9.50 -65.10
CA ARG A 441 12.26 10.20 -65.90
C ARG A 441 12.58 11.67 -66.16
N LEU A 442 13.04 12.40 -65.14
CA LEU A 442 13.50 13.80 -65.28
C LEU A 442 14.75 13.91 -66.17
N THR A 443 15.58 12.87 -66.23
CA THR A 443 16.82 12.85 -67.02
C THR A 443 16.60 12.35 -68.46
N GLN A 444 15.64 11.45 -68.69
CA GLN A 444 15.30 10.92 -70.01
C GLN A 444 14.57 11.98 -70.85
N SER A 445 13.68 12.75 -70.23
CA SER A 445 13.03 13.91 -70.86
C SER A 445 14.02 15.01 -71.25
N ARG A 446 15.20 15.07 -70.60
CA ARG A 446 16.31 15.99 -70.96
C ARG A 446 17.07 15.51 -72.19
N ASN A 447 17.22 14.19 -72.38
CA ASN A 447 17.94 13.65 -73.53
C ASN A 447 17.06 13.71 -74.80
N ALA A 448 15.76 13.42 -74.71
CA ALA A 448 14.82 13.56 -75.83
C ALA A 448 14.71 15.00 -76.36
N GLN A 449 14.75 16.00 -75.47
CA GLN A 449 14.77 17.42 -75.88
C GLN A 449 16.12 17.89 -76.44
N ARG A 450 17.19 17.12 -76.20
CA ARG A 450 18.53 17.40 -76.72
C ARG A 450 18.72 16.78 -78.11
N GLU A 451 18.12 15.61 -78.33
CA GLU A 451 18.03 14.96 -79.63
C GLU A 451 17.14 15.76 -80.60
N MET A 452 16.00 16.30 -80.15
CA MET A 452 15.19 17.24 -80.97
C MET A 452 15.92 18.57 -81.29
N SER A 453 16.81 19.06 -80.42
CA SER A 453 17.59 20.27 -80.72
C SER A 453 18.81 20.01 -81.62
N ASP A 454 19.23 18.75 -81.75
CA ASP A 454 20.30 18.36 -82.67
C ASP A 454 19.72 17.94 -84.05
N GLU A 455 18.47 17.44 -84.14
CA GLU A 455 17.77 17.17 -85.41
C GLU A 455 17.38 18.45 -86.18
N ASP A 456 17.06 19.55 -85.51
CA ASP A 456 16.78 20.86 -86.14
C ASP A 456 18.03 21.49 -86.82
N VAL A 457 19.23 20.89 -86.70
CA VAL A 457 20.47 21.38 -87.32
C VAL A 457 20.81 20.65 -88.63
N ASP A 458 20.28 19.44 -88.85
CA ASP A 458 20.64 18.60 -90.01
C ASP A 458 19.63 18.66 -91.18
N GLU A 459 18.49 19.36 -91.05
CA GLU A 459 17.49 19.48 -92.13
C GLU A 459 17.76 20.60 -93.17
N ASP A 460 18.77 21.46 -92.95
CA ASP A 460 19.07 22.61 -93.83
C ASP A 460 20.09 22.33 -94.96
N VAL A 461 20.57 21.09 -95.09
CA VAL A 461 21.48 20.69 -96.16
C VAL A 461 20.92 19.47 -96.87
N ASN A 462 20.34 19.72 -98.06
CA ASN A 462 20.21 18.81 -99.20
C ASN A 462 18.75 18.57 -99.65
N LYS A 463 18.22 19.52 -100.43
CA LYS A 463 17.10 19.30 -101.35
C LYS A 463 17.23 20.24 -102.55
N ASP A 464 17.85 19.75 -103.62
CA ASP A 464 17.63 20.24 -104.99
C ASP A 464 17.72 19.06 -105.97
N ALA A 465 16.70 18.97 -106.83
CA ALA A 465 16.53 18.20 -108.08
C ALA A 465 16.34 16.67 -107.97
N ASP A 466 15.12 16.15 -108.10
CA ASP A 466 14.27 15.90 -109.30
C ASP A 466 14.46 14.48 -109.90
N VAL A 467 13.48 13.57 -109.72
CA VAL A 467 12.44 13.10 -110.69
C VAL A 467 12.98 12.14 -111.76
N ASP A 468 12.60 10.85 -111.72
CA ASP A 468 11.52 10.25 -112.55
C ASP A 468 11.43 8.69 -112.49
N ALA A 469 10.18 8.21 -112.62
CA ALA A 469 9.63 6.96 -113.18
C ALA A 469 10.28 5.54 -113.05
N ALA A 470 9.48 4.63 -112.44
CA ALA A 470 8.86 3.42 -113.02
C ALA A 470 9.38 1.96 -112.75
N GLN A 471 8.35 1.09 -112.62
CA GLN A 471 8.24 -0.39 -112.82
C GLN A 471 8.35 -1.34 -111.58
N GLY A 472 7.27 -2.11 -111.33
CA GLY A 472 7.17 -3.20 -110.31
C GLY A 472 7.52 -4.59 -110.88
N PRO A 473 6.85 -5.73 -110.53
CA PRO A 473 6.19 -6.19 -109.29
C PRO A 473 6.58 -7.66 -108.89
N GLU A 474 6.17 -8.18 -107.70
CA GLU A 474 5.83 -9.61 -107.39
C GLU A 474 5.60 -9.77 -105.86
N ALA A 475 4.40 -10.14 -105.36
CA ALA A 475 3.88 -11.50 -105.06
C ALA A 475 4.71 -12.25 -103.98
N ALA A 476 4.23 -12.90 -102.92
CA ALA A 476 2.96 -13.53 -102.51
C ALA A 476 2.99 -13.71 -100.95
N ASP A 477 1.90 -13.52 -100.18
CA ASP A 477 0.95 -14.56 -99.68
C ASP A 477 1.62 -15.52 -98.65
N VAL A 478 1.14 -15.84 -97.43
CA VAL A 478 -0.14 -16.41 -96.93
C VAL A 478 -0.07 -16.38 -95.37
N ASP A 479 -1.01 -15.75 -94.66
CA ASP A 479 -2.17 -16.29 -93.91
C ASP A 479 -1.96 -17.26 -92.72
N ALA A 480 -2.91 -17.16 -91.78
CA ALA A 480 -3.41 -18.15 -90.81
C ALA A 480 -3.08 -17.99 -89.30
N THR A 481 -4.03 -17.34 -88.61
CA THR A 481 -4.52 -17.63 -87.22
C THR A 481 -5.27 -18.99 -87.21
N PRO A 482 -5.99 -19.45 -86.15
CA PRO A 482 -6.06 -19.14 -84.71
C PRO A 482 -5.95 -20.45 -83.86
N SER A 483 -6.06 -20.48 -82.53
CA SER A 483 -7.32 -20.75 -81.80
C SER A 483 -7.01 -21.07 -80.32
N ALA A 484 -7.83 -20.53 -79.41
CA ALA A 484 -8.07 -21.04 -78.06
C ALA A 484 -8.97 -22.32 -78.14
N PRO A 485 -9.68 -22.82 -77.10
CA PRO A 485 -9.61 -22.64 -75.64
C PRO A 485 -9.66 -24.02 -74.90
N ASN A 486 -9.65 -24.07 -73.56
CA ASN A 486 -10.72 -24.79 -72.84
C ASN A 486 -10.74 -24.48 -71.34
N GLU A 487 -11.92 -24.07 -70.88
CA GLU A 487 -12.44 -24.20 -69.53
C GLU A 487 -12.71 -25.67 -69.17
N ALA A 488 -12.81 -25.94 -67.86
CA ALA A 488 -13.90 -26.69 -67.19
C ALA A 488 -13.34 -27.30 -65.90
N ALA A 489 -13.84 -26.86 -64.73
CA ALA A 489 -14.87 -27.57 -63.95
C ALA A 489 -14.17 -28.50 -62.91
N GLU A 490 -14.65 -28.76 -61.69
CA GLU A 490 -15.87 -28.43 -60.97
C GLU A 490 -15.71 -29.05 -59.56
N ILE A 491 -16.34 -28.42 -58.55
CA ILE A 491 -16.95 -28.93 -57.30
C ILE A 491 -16.32 -30.07 -56.47
N GLY A 492 -16.38 -29.90 -55.15
CA GLY A 492 -16.29 -31.00 -54.19
C GLY A 492 -16.41 -30.56 -52.73
N GLU A 493 -17.65 -30.35 -52.27
CA GLU A 493 -18.06 -30.22 -50.87
C GLU A 493 -17.44 -31.28 -49.93
N THR A 494 -17.22 -30.93 -48.67
CA THR A 494 -17.82 -31.67 -47.54
C THR A 494 -17.72 -30.90 -46.22
N ARG A 495 -18.90 -30.76 -45.61
CA ARG A 495 -19.18 -30.27 -44.27
C ARG A 495 -19.53 -31.50 -43.44
N ALA A 496 -18.97 -31.66 -42.25
CA ALA A 496 -19.48 -32.60 -41.25
C ALA A 496 -19.39 -31.98 -39.86
N ASP A 497 -20.56 -32.00 -39.22
CA ASP A 497 -20.96 -31.52 -37.92
C ASP A 497 -20.99 -32.74 -36.97
N GLU A 498 -20.54 -32.63 -35.72
CA GLU A 498 -21.18 -33.35 -34.58
C GLU A 498 -20.64 -32.96 -33.19
N ARG A 499 -21.48 -32.23 -32.45
CA ARG A 499 -22.04 -32.50 -31.10
C ARG A 499 -21.23 -33.30 -30.05
N ARG A 500 -21.11 -32.75 -28.82
CA ARG A 500 -21.87 -33.08 -27.57
C ARG A 500 -21.04 -32.81 -26.28
N LYS A 501 -21.67 -32.11 -25.33
CA LYS A 501 -21.42 -32.02 -23.87
C LYS A 501 -22.16 -33.18 -23.15
N PRO A 502 -22.16 -33.34 -21.80
CA PRO A 502 -21.34 -32.75 -20.72
C PRO A 502 -20.85 -33.78 -19.66
N ASP A 503 -20.04 -33.32 -18.69
CA ASP A 503 -20.22 -33.52 -17.24
C ASP A 503 -19.59 -32.33 -16.49
#